data_AF-I2GYH8-F1
#
_entry.id   AF-I2GYH8-F1
#
_cell.length_a   1.000
_cell.length_b   1.000
_cell.length_c   1.000
_cell.angle_alpha   90.00
_cell.angle_beta   90.00
_cell.angle_gamma   90.00
#
_symmetry.space_group_name_H-M   'P 1'
#
loop_
_entity.id
_entity.type
_entity.pdbx_description
1 polymer ?
#
loop_
_entity_poly.entity_id
_entity_poly.type
_entity_poly.pdbx_seq_one_letter_code
_entity_poly.pdbx_strand_id
1 'polypeptide(L)'
;MQLPKFHYGTRHLIDSTAIRGILHNSKVFPRSHVLELYPGIGPFSNEIQKLYNPPHHLLLEPRKNFKATLSENFPNLNNCELDPYDWSTYHILAKSQELNFHPLIQDWSKPNDDLVFVANLTNPHNEGLLMQWLDCITRRNWLYKFGKVPMIIWINSHLAGKLLAPYGSSLRSKRSTFMETLTEISVLAHHKDETYPGVKNHIVETQDSNTKPQEIVEFDDSMIWPIKATKSASSESIVCLKVVPNGKEIDFEPWEFITKHLYMSKITPFKDIADSLGHGGYEYFEPQFRDNQELWNKKPVNMTPKEFIEISNVFMNWPFKPDYRSDFLNIFSEDM
;
A
#
# COMPACT_ATOMS: atom_id res chain seq x y z
N MET A 1 -5.27 -22.79 -19.88
CA MET A 1 -6.00 -22.18 -18.76
C MET A 1 -7.32 -21.67 -19.28
N GLN A 2 -8.43 -22.12 -18.71
CA GLN A 2 -9.75 -21.57 -19.00
C GLN A 2 -9.85 -20.17 -18.37
N LEU A 3 -10.35 -19.19 -19.12
CA LEU A 3 -10.44 -17.80 -18.69
C LEU A 3 -11.91 -17.39 -18.54
N PRO A 4 -12.29 -16.66 -17.48
CA PRO A 4 -13.68 -16.27 -17.27
C PRO A 4 -14.10 -15.15 -18.22
N LYS A 5 -15.40 -15.05 -18.49
CA LYS A 5 -15.96 -14.01 -19.37
C LYS A 5 -15.91 -12.61 -18.75
N PHE A 6 -16.07 -12.52 -17.43
CA PHE A 6 -16.12 -11.26 -16.70
C PHE A 6 -14.88 -11.10 -15.82
N HIS A 7 -14.28 -9.90 -15.82
CA HIS A 7 -13.05 -9.61 -15.09
C HIS A 7 -13.20 -8.53 -14.01
N TYR A 8 -14.39 -7.92 -13.87
CA TYR A 8 -14.72 -6.95 -12.82
C TYR A 8 -13.70 -5.81 -12.67
N GLY A 9 -13.16 -5.32 -13.79
CA GLY A 9 -12.14 -4.27 -13.78
C GLY A 9 -10.76 -4.67 -13.23
N THR A 10 -10.56 -5.93 -12.85
CA THR A 10 -9.24 -6.44 -12.43
C THR A 10 -8.41 -6.91 -13.60
N ARG A 11 -7.08 -6.80 -13.46
CA ARG A 11 -6.06 -7.29 -14.38
C ARG A 11 -5.09 -8.20 -13.64
N HIS A 12 -4.55 -9.19 -14.34
CA HIS A 12 -3.77 -10.29 -13.80
C HIS A 12 -2.58 -10.55 -14.71
N LEU A 13 -1.37 -10.58 -14.15
CA LEU A 13 -0.22 -11.12 -14.86
C LEU A 13 -0.41 -12.64 -15.01
N ILE A 14 -0.26 -13.16 -16.23
CA ILE A 14 -0.45 -14.58 -16.54
C ILE A 14 0.83 -15.29 -16.99
N ASP A 15 1.87 -14.53 -17.38
CA ASP A 15 3.15 -15.12 -17.80
C ASP A 15 3.91 -15.71 -16.61
N SER A 16 4.16 -17.02 -16.67
CA SER A 16 4.81 -17.74 -15.56
C SER A 16 6.26 -17.32 -15.35
N THR A 17 7.00 -16.96 -16.40
CA THR A 17 8.41 -16.55 -16.28
C THR A 17 8.51 -15.22 -15.54
N ALA A 18 7.69 -14.25 -15.92
CA ALA A 18 7.58 -12.95 -15.26
C ALA A 18 7.15 -13.12 -13.79
N ILE A 19 6.12 -13.94 -13.52
CA ILE A 19 5.69 -14.24 -12.14
C ILE A 19 6.84 -14.83 -11.33
N ARG A 20 7.58 -15.82 -11.84
CA ARG A 20 8.72 -16.41 -11.12
C ARG A 20 9.81 -15.39 -10.83
N GLY A 21 10.10 -14.50 -11.77
CA GLY A 21 11.03 -13.39 -11.55
C GLY A 21 10.59 -12.49 -10.39
N ILE A 22 9.31 -12.11 -10.36
CA ILE A 22 8.72 -11.31 -9.26
C ILE A 22 8.88 -12.03 -7.93
N LEU A 23 8.50 -13.31 -7.89
CA LEU A 23 8.56 -14.13 -6.69
C LEU A 23 10.00 -14.24 -6.17
N HIS A 24 10.97 -14.51 -7.04
CA HIS A 24 12.39 -14.56 -6.70
C HIS A 24 12.90 -13.21 -6.17
N ASN A 25 12.55 -12.11 -6.84
CA ASN A 25 13.05 -10.77 -6.51
C ASN A 25 12.41 -10.20 -5.24
N SER A 26 11.23 -10.69 -4.86
CA SER A 26 10.53 -10.27 -3.65
C SER A 26 11.33 -10.57 -2.37
N LYS A 27 11.99 -11.74 -2.31
CA LYS A 27 12.75 -12.26 -1.15
C LYS A 27 11.97 -12.29 0.17
N VAL A 28 10.64 -12.36 0.12
CA VAL A 28 9.76 -12.29 1.32
C VAL A 28 8.83 -13.49 1.47
N PHE A 29 8.98 -14.53 0.66
CA PHE A 29 8.11 -15.70 0.79
C PHE A 29 8.46 -16.49 2.07
N PRO A 30 7.49 -16.66 2.97
CA PRO A 30 7.71 -17.23 4.29
C PRO A 30 7.75 -18.75 4.20
N ARG A 31 8.14 -19.36 5.31
CA ARG A 31 8.17 -20.82 5.43
C ARG A 31 6.78 -21.44 5.64
N SER A 32 5.79 -20.65 6.07
CA SER A 32 4.56 -21.20 6.66
C SER A 32 3.27 -20.71 5.97
N HIS A 33 2.96 -19.42 6.05
CA HIS A 33 1.63 -18.88 5.74
C HIS A 33 1.66 -17.86 4.59
N VAL A 34 0.90 -18.15 3.54
CA VAL A 34 0.61 -17.21 2.46
C VAL A 34 -0.89 -16.96 2.44
N LEU A 35 -1.29 -15.70 2.68
CA LEU A 35 -2.67 -15.26 2.52
C LEU A 35 -2.81 -14.46 1.22
N GLU A 36 -3.62 -14.92 0.28
CA GLU A 36 -3.80 -14.28 -1.01
C GLU A 36 -5.20 -13.69 -1.16
N LEU A 37 -5.26 -12.37 -1.36
CA LEU A 37 -6.48 -11.57 -1.39
C LEU A 37 -6.81 -11.20 -2.84
N TYR A 38 -8.00 -11.58 -3.33
CA TYR A 38 -8.41 -11.42 -4.73
C TYR A 38 -7.46 -12.08 -5.75
N PRO A 39 -7.10 -13.38 -5.61
CA PRO A 39 -6.21 -14.08 -6.54
C PRO A 39 -6.72 -14.13 -7.99
N GLY A 40 -8.03 -13.92 -8.20
CA GLY A 40 -8.64 -13.89 -9.52
C GLY A 40 -8.49 -15.23 -10.24
N ILE A 41 -7.75 -15.25 -11.35
CA ILE A 41 -7.60 -16.46 -12.17
C ILE A 41 -6.51 -17.42 -11.68
N GLY A 42 -5.66 -17.01 -10.73
CA GLY A 42 -4.71 -17.92 -10.05
C GLY A 42 -3.32 -18.23 -10.63
N PRO A 43 -2.83 -17.65 -11.75
CA PRO A 43 -1.45 -17.90 -12.18
C PRO A 43 -0.41 -17.58 -11.10
N PHE A 44 -0.57 -16.46 -10.41
CA PHE A 44 0.34 -16.04 -9.34
C PHE A 44 0.32 -17.05 -8.19
N SER A 45 -0.88 -17.44 -7.75
CA SER A 45 -1.09 -18.44 -6.71
C SER A 45 -0.46 -19.80 -7.07
N ASN A 46 -0.68 -20.27 -8.30
CA ASN A 46 -0.10 -21.53 -8.77
C ASN A 46 1.43 -21.50 -8.79
N GLU A 47 2.06 -20.39 -9.18
CA GLU A 47 3.53 -20.29 -9.14
C GLU A 47 4.08 -20.19 -7.71
N ILE A 48 3.35 -19.54 -6.77
CA ILE A 48 3.70 -19.61 -5.33
C ILE A 48 3.69 -21.06 -4.85
N GLN A 49 2.61 -21.80 -5.12
CA GLN A 49 2.48 -23.19 -4.70
C GLN A 49 3.60 -24.08 -5.28
N LYS A 50 3.93 -23.90 -6.56
CA LYS A 50 4.98 -24.67 -7.24
C LYS A 50 6.39 -24.38 -6.71
N LEU A 51 6.71 -23.11 -6.46
CA LEU A 51 8.06 -22.71 -6.08
C LEU A 51 8.33 -22.90 -4.58
N TYR A 52 7.35 -22.58 -3.74
CA TYR A 52 7.54 -22.53 -2.29
C TYR A 52 6.81 -23.62 -1.54
N ASN A 53 5.75 -24.18 -2.13
CA ASN A 53 4.89 -25.21 -1.51
C ASN A 53 4.59 -24.92 -0.03
N PRO A 54 4.08 -23.72 0.30
CA PRO A 54 3.90 -23.33 1.70
C PRO A 54 2.85 -24.26 2.36
N PRO A 55 3.01 -24.63 3.63
CA PRO A 55 2.05 -25.45 4.37
C PRO A 55 0.62 -24.89 4.35
N HIS A 56 0.50 -23.56 4.39
CA HIS A 56 -0.78 -22.87 4.41
C HIS A 56 -0.83 -21.79 3.32
N HIS A 57 -1.31 -22.13 2.13
CA HIS A 57 -1.66 -21.17 1.08
C HIS A 57 -3.17 -20.98 1.02
N LEU A 58 -3.66 -19.87 1.56
CA LEU A 58 -5.10 -19.58 1.61
C LEU A 58 -5.48 -18.48 0.62
N LEU A 59 -6.44 -18.77 -0.25
CA LEU A 59 -6.92 -17.88 -1.29
C LEU A 59 -8.31 -17.36 -0.94
N LEU A 60 -8.49 -16.03 -0.84
CA LEU A 60 -9.78 -15.39 -0.59
C LEU A 60 -10.33 -14.76 -1.88
N GLU A 61 -11.29 -15.43 -2.51
CA GLU A 61 -11.89 -15.01 -3.76
C GLU A 61 -13.43 -15.02 -3.68
N PRO A 62 -14.08 -13.86 -3.47
CA PRO A 62 -15.53 -13.79 -3.33
C PRO A 62 -16.27 -13.92 -4.67
N ARG A 63 -15.60 -13.74 -5.81
CA ARG A 63 -16.26 -13.72 -7.13
C ARG A 63 -16.38 -15.14 -7.67
N LYS A 64 -17.61 -15.63 -7.74
CA LYS A 64 -17.96 -17.00 -8.21
C LYS A 64 -17.27 -17.42 -9.51
N ASN A 65 -17.20 -16.53 -10.50
CA ASN A 65 -16.58 -16.84 -11.80
C ASN A 65 -15.07 -17.12 -11.68
N PHE A 66 -14.38 -16.36 -10.82
CA PHE A 66 -12.95 -16.58 -10.55
C PHE A 66 -12.72 -17.81 -9.70
N LYS A 67 -13.55 -18.03 -8.67
CA LYS A 67 -13.50 -19.26 -7.87
C LYS A 67 -13.71 -20.52 -8.71
N ALA A 68 -14.68 -20.52 -9.63
CA ALA A 68 -14.88 -21.63 -10.58
C ALA A 68 -13.62 -21.86 -11.43
N THR A 69 -13.07 -20.78 -12.00
CA THR A 69 -11.83 -20.81 -12.79
C THR A 69 -10.64 -21.35 -12.00
N LEU A 70 -10.49 -20.94 -10.73
CA LEU A 70 -9.44 -21.41 -9.82
C LEU A 70 -9.59 -22.90 -9.54
N SER A 71 -10.81 -23.35 -9.22
CA SER A 71 -11.09 -24.75 -8.88
C SER A 71 -10.88 -25.68 -10.09
N GLU A 72 -11.23 -25.22 -11.29
CA GLU A 72 -11.05 -25.98 -12.54
C GLU A 72 -9.58 -26.06 -12.96
N ASN A 73 -8.85 -24.93 -12.96
CA ASN A 73 -7.47 -24.91 -13.44
C ASN A 73 -6.46 -25.37 -12.37
N PHE A 74 -6.77 -25.17 -11.09
CA PHE A 74 -5.85 -25.37 -9.96
C PHE A 74 -6.57 -26.02 -8.76
N PRO A 75 -7.07 -27.27 -8.89
CA PRO A 75 -7.88 -27.93 -7.86
C PRO A 75 -7.16 -28.18 -6.53
N ASN A 76 -5.82 -28.09 -6.51
CA ASN A 76 -5.01 -28.28 -5.30
C ASN A 76 -4.86 -27.00 -4.47
N LEU A 77 -5.32 -25.84 -4.96
CA LEU A 77 -5.25 -24.58 -4.21
C LEU A 77 -6.43 -24.46 -3.24
N ASN A 78 -6.15 -24.11 -1.99
CA ASN A 78 -7.19 -23.91 -0.98
C ASN A 78 -7.87 -22.55 -1.19
N ASN A 79 -8.97 -22.55 -1.96
CA ASN A 79 -9.77 -21.37 -2.22
C ASN A 79 -11.00 -21.27 -1.30
N CYS A 80 -11.25 -20.06 -0.82
CA CYS A 80 -12.37 -19.71 0.06
C CYS A 80 -13.21 -18.61 -0.59
N GLU A 81 -14.53 -18.76 -0.53
CA GLU A 81 -15.49 -17.74 -0.98
C GLU A 81 -15.75 -16.74 0.15
N LEU A 82 -14.69 -16.05 0.55
CA LEU A 82 -14.72 -14.98 1.55
C LEU A 82 -14.25 -13.69 0.88
N ASP A 83 -14.80 -12.55 1.32
CA ASP A 83 -14.47 -11.24 0.76
C ASP A 83 -13.37 -10.55 1.59
N PRO A 84 -12.17 -10.30 1.00
CA PRO A 84 -11.11 -9.55 1.67
C PRO A 84 -11.48 -8.13 2.11
N TYR A 85 -12.51 -7.52 1.52
CA TYR A 85 -13.00 -6.19 1.89
C TYR A 85 -13.72 -6.19 3.25
N ASP A 86 -14.38 -7.30 3.60
CA ASP A 86 -15.12 -7.41 4.85
C ASP A 86 -14.18 -7.76 6.02
N TRP A 87 -14.17 -6.91 7.05
CA TRP A 87 -13.42 -7.16 8.29
C TRP A 87 -13.85 -8.46 8.97
N SER A 88 -15.11 -8.88 8.82
CA SER A 88 -15.64 -10.11 9.39
C SER A 88 -14.94 -11.36 8.86
N THR A 89 -14.45 -11.32 7.61
CA THR A 89 -13.65 -12.39 6.99
C THR A 89 -12.48 -12.78 7.88
N TYR A 90 -11.76 -11.80 8.44
CA TYR A 90 -10.57 -12.08 9.25
C TYR A 90 -10.93 -12.60 10.65
N HIS A 91 -12.15 -12.34 11.15
CA HIS A 91 -12.66 -13.00 12.35
C HIS A 91 -13.00 -14.47 12.08
N ILE A 92 -13.54 -14.78 10.89
CA ILE A 92 -13.78 -16.15 10.45
C ILE A 92 -12.45 -16.89 10.31
N LEU A 93 -11.45 -16.30 9.63
CA LEU A 93 -10.12 -16.90 9.48
C LEU A 93 -9.47 -17.20 10.83
N ALA A 94 -9.53 -16.27 11.78
CA ALA A 94 -8.92 -16.44 13.09
C ALA A 94 -9.60 -17.51 13.96
N LYS A 95 -10.89 -17.79 13.74
CA LYS A 95 -11.68 -18.73 14.55
C LYS A 95 -11.87 -20.09 13.89
N SER A 96 -11.72 -20.19 12.57
CA SER A 96 -11.97 -21.43 11.83
C SER A 96 -10.84 -22.43 12.06
N GLN A 97 -11.16 -23.52 12.77
CA GLN A 97 -10.25 -24.66 12.91
C GLN A 97 -10.01 -25.36 11.56
N GLU A 98 -11.00 -25.34 10.65
CA GLU A 98 -10.90 -25.97 9.33
C GLU A 98 -9.90 -25.26 8.42
N LEU A 99 -9.86 -23.92 8.49
CA LEU A 99 -8.92 -23.12 7.69
C LEU A 99 -7.50 -23.14 8.26
N ASN A 100 -7.36 -23.48 9.54
CA ASN A 100 -6.09 -23.62 10.26
C ASN A 100 -5.12 -22.44 9.98
N PHE A 101 -5.64 -21.21 9.97
CA PHE A 101 -4.87 -20.02 9.68
C PHE A 101 -4.41 -19.37 10.99
N HIS A 102 -3.26 -19.82 11.49
CA HIS A 102 -2.69 -19.36 12.76
C HIS A 102 -1.24 -18.90 12.61
N PRO A 103 -1.00 -17.74 11.95
CA PRO A 103 0.35 -17.21 11.80
C PRO A 103 0.97 -16.82 13.14
N LEU A 104 2.29 -16.94 13.23
CA LEU A 104 3.05 -16.57 14.42
C LEU A 104 3.13 -15.05 14.57
N ILE A 105 2.87 -14.56 15.79
CA ILE A 105 3.16 -13.18 16.16
C ILE A 105 4.67 -13.04 16.33
N GLN A 106 5.26 -12.08 15.62
CA GLN A 106 6.68 -11.79 15.68
C GLN A 106 6.94 -10.34 16.11
N ASP A 107 8.13 -10.13 16.68
CA ASP A 107 8.60 -8.82 17.10
C ASP A 107 8.79 -7.87 15.90
N TRP A 108 8.57 -6.57 16.13
CA TRP A 108 8.66 -5.53 15.11
C TRP A 108 10.10 -5.10 14.79
N SER A 109 11.14 -5.73 15.35
CA SER A 109 12.53 -5.47 14.95
C SER A 109 12.88 -5.99 13.55
N LYS A 110 12.22 -7.06 13.07
CA LYS A 110 12.49 -7.69 11.77
C LYS A 110 11.21 -7.90 10.93
N PRO A 111 11.32 -8.00 9.59
CA PRO A 111 10.22 -8.49 8.76
C PRO A 111 9.71 -9.85 9.23
N ASN A 112 8.40 -10.06 9.19
CA ASN A 112 7.80 -11.34 9.56
C ASN A 112 8.18 -12.40 8.51
N ASP A 113 8.71 -13.54 8.97
CA ASP A 113 9.17 -14.66 8.13
C ASP A 113 8.23 -15.89 8.16
N ASP A 114 7.11 -15.77 8.87
CA ASP A 114 6.05 -16.78 8.98
C ASP A 114 4.82 -16.45 8.10
N LEU A 115 4.51 -15.16 7.92
CA LEU A 115 3.37 -14.65 7.17
C LEU A 115 3.79 -13.64 6.11
N VAL A 116 3.32 -13.86 4.88
CA VAL A 116 3.21 -12.85 3.82
C VAL A 116 1.77 -12.79 3.39
N PHE A 117 1.30 -11.62 2.96
CA PHE A 117 0.08 -11.56 2.19
C PHE A 117 0.30 -10.95 0.81
N VAL A 118 -0.43 -11.51 -0.15
CA VAL A 118 -0.40 -11.13 -1.55
C VAL A 118 -1.77 -10.58 -1.90
N ALA A 119 -1.87 -9.49 -2.65
CA ALA A 119 -3.15 -8.93 -3.02
C ALA A 119 -3.18 -8.42 -4.46
N ASN A 120 -4.34 -8.53 -5.11
CA ASN A 120 -4.60 -7.89 -6.39
C ASN A 120 -5.70 -6.84 -6.27
N LEU A 121 -5.30 -5.58 -6.17
CA LEU A 121 -6.16 -4.40 -6.10
C LEU A 121 -6.09 -3.56 -7.39
N THR A 122 -5.98 -4.21 -8.55
CA THR A 122 -5.96 -3.54 -9.85
C THR A 122 -7.32 -2.96 -10.27
N ASN A 123 -8.40 -3.32 -9.59
CA ASN A 123 -9.67 -2.61 -9.77
C ASN A 123 -9.52 -1.16 -9.25
N PRO A 124 -9.81 -0.11 -10.05
CA PRO A 124 -9.71 1.28 -9.63
C PRO A 124 -10.50 1.64 -8.35
N HIS A 125 -11.60 0.92 -8.07
CA HIS A 125 -12.40 1.13 -6.87
C HIS A 125 -11.72 0.67 -5.57
N ASN A 126 -10.62 -0.07 -5.67
CA ASN A 126 -9.90 -0.62 -4.51
C ASN A 126 -8.83 0.33 -3.93
N GLU A 127 -8.69 1.55 -4.47
CA GLU A 127 -7.77 2.55 -3.92
C GLU A 127 -8.05 2.84 -2.43
N GLY A 128 -9.33 3.00 -2.07
CA GLY A 128 -9.74 3.23 -0.68
C GLY A 128 -9.42 2.05 0.22
N LEU A 129 -9.57 0.81 -0.28
CA LEU A 129 -9.23 -0.40 0.47
C LEU A 129 -7.73 -0.48 0.78
N LEU A 130 -6.87 -0.16 -0.19
CA LEU A 130 -5.43 -0.10 0.07
C LEU A 130 -5.10 0.92 1.17
N MET A 131 -5.76 2.08 1.18
CA MET A 131 -5.51 3.08 2.21
C MET A 131 -5.87 2.56 3.60
N GLN A 132 -7.00 1.86 3.72
CA GLN A 132 -7.38 1.22 4.98
C GLN A 132 -6.34 0.19 5.45
N TRP A 133 -5.79 -0.62 4.53
CA TRP A 133 -4.74 -1.58 4.86
C TRP A 133 -3.44 -0.90 5.28
N LEU A 134 -3.05 0.17 4.60
CA LEU A 134 -1.88 0.94 5.00
C LEU A 134 -2.07 1.56 6.39
N ASP A 135 -3.23 2.14 6.69
CA ASP A 135 -3.56 2.66 8.02
C ASP A 135 -3.50 1.58 9.12
N CYS A 136 -3.73 0.30 8.78
CA CYS A 136 -3.57 -0.79 9.73
C CYS A 136 -2.12 -0.96 10.22
N ILE A 137 -1.12 -0.49 9.46
CA ILE A 137 0.30 -0.50 9.85
C ILE A 137 0.50 0.36 11.10
N THR A 138 -0.13 1.54 11.16
CA THR A 138 0.09 2.53 12.23
C THR A 138 -0.50 2.06 13.55
N ARG A 139 -1.68 1.43 13.47
CA ARG A 139 -2.41 0.90 14.61
C ARG A 139 -1.97 -0.51 14.99
N ARG A 140 -1.05 -1.11 14.24
CA ARG A 140 -0.59 -2.51 14.39
C ARG A 140 -1.75 -3.50 14.55
N ASN A 141 -2.82 -3.28 13.79
CA ASN A 141 -4.04 -4.08 13.86
C ASN A 141 -4.17 -4.95 12.60
N TRP A 142 -5.33 -5.60 12.40
CA TRP A 142 -5.57 -6.49 11.26
C TRP A 142 -4.49 -7.58 11.11
N LEU A 143 -3.77 -7.65 9.98
CA LEU A 143 -2.65 -8.57 9.76
C LEU A 143 -1.33 -8.07 10.38
N TYR A 144 -1.19 -6.76 10.60
CA TYR A 144 0.01 -6.19 11.21
C TYR A 144 0.09 -6.45 12.72
N LYS A 145 -0.96 -6.98 13.34
CA LYS A 145 -0.88 -7.54 14.71
C LYS A 145 0.11 -8.70 14.82
N PHE A 146 0.45 -9.36 13.69
CA PHE A 146 1.42 -10.45 13.64
C PHE A 146 2.87 -9.97 13.48
N GLY A 147 3.14 -8.66 13.40
CA GLY A 147 4.47 -8.09 13.24
C GLY A 147 4.62 -7.29 11.95
N LYS A 148 5.86 -7.13 11.46
CA LYS A 148 6.17 -6.48 10.17
C LYS A 148 5.86 -7.39 8.99
N VAL A 149 4.58 -7.68 8.77
CA VAL A 149 4.13 -8.59 7.70
C VAL A 149 4.39 -7.97 6.33
N PRO A 150 5.20 -8.61 5.45
CA PRO A 150 5.38 -8.13 4.08
C PRO A 150 4.08 -8.26 3.26
N MET A 151 3.83 -7.27 2.42
CA MET A 151 2.74 -7.25 1.46
C MET A 151 3.31 -7.23 0.04
N ILE A 152 2.86 -8.14 -0.82
CA ILE A 152 3.07 -8.07 -2.27
C ILE A 152 1.75 -7.67 -2.91
N ILE A 153 1.71 -6.55 -3.61
CA ILE A 153 0.44 -6.00 -4.10
C ILE A 153 0.51 -5.57 -5.56
N TRP A 154 -0.49 -6.01 -6.32
CA TRP A 154 -0.79 -5.50 -7.65
C TRP A 154 -1.78 -4.34 -7.57
N ILE A 155 -1.42 -3.21 -8.16
CA ILE A 155 -2.25 -2.02 -8.26
C ILE A 155 -2.12 -1.36 -9.63
N ASN A 156 -2.96 -0.37 -9.90
CA ASN A 156 -2.83 0.46 -11.10
C ASN A 156 -1.58 1.35 -11.02
N SER A 157 -0.94 1.54 -12.18
CA SER A 157 0.28 2.31 -12.37
C SER A 157 0.11 3.78 -11.91
N HIS A 158 -1.07 4.35 -12.11
CA HIS A 158 -1.41 5.70 -11.60
C HIS A 158 -1.34 5.79 -10.07
N LEU A 159 -1.99 4.85 -9.38
CA LEU A 159 -1.96 4.78 -7.92
C LEU A 159 -0.53 4.54 -7.42
N ALA A 160 0.21 3.62 -8.04
CA ALA A 160 1.62 3.38 -7.73
C ALA A 160 2.45 4.67 -7.88
N GLY A 161 2.22 5.44 -8.95
CA GLY A 161 2.89 6.72 -9.18
C GLY A 161 2.63 7.77 -8.09
N LYS A 162 1.43 7.79 -7.49
CA LYS A 162 1.11 8.66 -6.34
C LYS A 162 1.74 8.16 -5.04
N LEU A 163 1.83 6.85 -4.84
CA LEU A 163 2.42 6.25 -3.63
C LEU A 163 3.94 6.40 -3.61
N LEU A 164 4.58 6.33 -4.77
CA LEU A 164 6.03 6.41 -4.95
C LEU A 164 6.53 7.83 -5.24
N ALA A 165 5.65 8.84 -5.21
CA ALA A 165 6.02 10.21 -5.59
C ALA A 165 7.03 10.82 -4.60
N PRO A 166 8.27 11.16 -5.03
CA PRO A 166 9.28 11.76 -4.15
C PRO A 166 8.89 13.20 -3.78
N TYR A 167 9.51 13.74 -2.72
CA TYR A 167 9.36 15.15 -2.37
C TYR A 167 9.77 16.05 -3.55
N GLY A 168 9.05 17.14 -3.77
CA GLY A 168 9.20 18.00 -4.95
C GLY A 168 8.36 17.59 -6.16
N SER A 169 7.87 16.35 -6.21
CA SER A 169 7.01 15.90 -7.30
C SER A 169 5.61 16.54 -7.22
N SER A 170 5.02 16.89 -8.37
CA SER A 170 3.62 17.35 -8.43
C SER A 170 2.62 16.27 -7.99
N LEU A 171 3.00 14.99 -8.14
CA LEU A 171 2.22 13.82 -7.73
C LEU A 171 2.31 13.54 -6.22
N ARG A 172 3.22 14.20 -5.50
CA ARG A 172 3.38 14.08 -4.04
C ARG A 172 2.06 14.37 -3.34
N SER A 173 1.75 13.53 -2.37
CA SER A 173 0.53 13.61 -1.55
C SER A 173 0.79 13.16 -0.12
N LYS A 174 -0.23 13.26 0.74
CA LYS A 174 -0.22 12.64 2.08
C LYS A 174 0.20 11.17 2.00
N ARG A 175 -0.27 10.45 0.98
CA ARG A 175 -0.04 9.00 0.82
C ARG A 175 1.41 8.66 0.48
N SER A 176 2.08 9.43 -0.39
CA SER A 176 3.52 9.21 -0.62
C SER A 176 4.32 9.46 0.65
N THR A 177 3.95 10.50 1.41
CA THR A 177 4.60 10.79 2.70
C THR A 177 4.38 9.66 3.70
N PHE A 178 3.17 9.10 3.75
CA PHE A 178 2.87 7.92 4.55
C PHE A 178 3.78 6.75 4.18
N MET A 179 3.85 6.41 2.89
CA MET A 179 4.66 5.30 2.40
C MET A 179 6.14 5.47 2.79
N GLU A 180 6.72 6.64 2.56
CA GLU A 180 8.11 6.93 2.94
C GLU A 180 8.35 6.95 4.46
N THR A 181 7.34 7.35 5.24
CA THR A 181 7.47 7.47 6.69
C THR A 181 7.45 6.10 7.37
N LEU A 182 6.58 5.19 6.91
CA LEU A 182 6.18 4.00 7.65
C LEU A 182 6.52 2.68 6.94
N THR A 183 6.96 2.73 5.69
CA THR A 183 7.22 1.53 4.90
C THR A 183 8.56 1.58 4.16
N GLU A 184 9.08 0.41 3.88
CA GLU A 184 10.07 0.15 2.85
C GLU A 184 9.31 -0.40 1.64
N ILE A 185 9.31 0.36 0.56
CA ILE A 185 8.63 0.00 -0.68
C ILE A 185 9.65 -0.29 -1.77
N SER A 186 9.39 -1.33 -2.58
CA SER A 186 10.17 -1.62 -3.77
C SER A 186 9.26 -2.02 -4.92
N VAL A 187 9.58 -1.59 -6.13
CA VAL A 187 8.92 -2.08 -7.35
C VAL A 187 9.45 -3.47 -7.69
N LEU A 188 8.56 -4.44 -7.85
CA LEU A 188 8.90 -5.79 -8.29
C LEU A 188 8.68 -5.98 -9.79
N ALA A 189 7.65 -5.34 -10.34
CA ALA A 189 7.35 -5.38 -11.76
C ALA A 189 6.56 -4.16 -12.24
N HIS A 190 6.73 -3.82 -13.51
CA HIS A 190 5.94 -2.79 -14.19
C HIS A 190 5.75 -3.10 -15.68
N HIS A 191 4.75 -2.47 -16.29
CA HIS A 191 4.55 -2.52 -17.73
C HIS A 191 5.61 -1.68 -18.45
N LYS A 192 6.32 -2.28 -19.42
CA LYS A 192 7.46 -1.66 -20.12
C LYS A 192 7.13 -0.28 -20.72
N ASP A 193 5.99 -0.16 -21.41
CA ASP A 193 5.64 1.06 -22.16
C ASP A 193 4.74 2.05 -21.39
N GLU A 194 4.14 1.62 -20.27
CA GLU A 194 3.05 2.35 -19.60
C GLU A 194 3.31 2.51 -18.11
N THR A 195 4.48 3.07 -17.81
CA THR A 195 4.91 3.33 -16.44
C THR A 195 4.68 4.81 -16.09
N TYR A 196 3.95 5.05 -15.01
CA TYR A 196 3.68 6.41 -14.52
C TYR A 196 4.98 7.09 -14.03
N PRO A 197 5.14 8.43 -14.16
CA PRO A 197 6.39 9.11 -13.82
C PRO A 197 6.92 8.80 -12.41
N GLY A 198 6.05 8.74 -11.40
CA GLY A 198 6.46 8.40 -10.03
C GLY A 198 7.09 7.01 -9.90
N VAL A 199 6.60 6.04 -10.68
CA VAL A 199 7.18 4.69 -10.72
C VAL A 199 8.53 4.72 -11.45
N LYS A 200 8.62 5.39 -12.62
CA LYS A 200 9.87 5.52 -13.39
C LYS A 200 10.98 6.15 -12.56
N ASN A 201 10.69 7.27 -11.88
CA ASN A 201 11.66 7.98 -11.05
C ASN A 201 12.15 7.09 -9.91
N HIS A 202 11.24 6.39 -9.23
CA HIS A 202 11.61 5.47 -8.16
C HIS A 202 12.51 4.33 -8.67
N ILE A 203 12.23 3.77 -9.84
CA ILE A 203 13.09 2.74 -10.45
C ILE A 203 14.50 3.27 -10.68
N VAL A 204 14.63 4.45 -11.30
CA VAL A 204 15.94 5.09 -11.56
C VAL A 204 16.70 5.35 -10.25
N GLU A 205 16.04 5.94 -9.26
CA GLU A 205 16.63 6.21 -7.94
C GLU A 205 17.11 4.93 -7.25
N THR A 206 16.36 3.84 -7.35
CA THR A 206 16.74 2.54 -6.77
C THR A 206 17.91 1.90 -7.50
N GLN A 207 18.01 2.09 -8.82
CA GLN A 207 19.10 1.55 -9.64
C GLN A 207 20.40 2.34 -9.51
N ASP A 208 20.31 3.67 -9.30
CA ASP A 208 21.47 4.56 -9.10
C ASP A 208 22.08 4.44 -7.69
N SER A 209 21.36 3.84 -6.74
CA SER A 209 21.88 3.57 -5.41
C SER A 209 23.06 2.57 -5.46
N ASN A 210 24.16 2.82 -4.73
CA ASN A 210 25.34 1.93 -4.65
C ASN A 210 25.06 0.52 -4.08
N THR A 211 23.80 0.19 -3.82
CA THR A 211 23.32 -1.14 -3.44
C THR A 211 23.13 -2.02 -4.68
N LYS A 212 23.31 -3.35 -4.55
CA LYS A 212 23.13 -4.28 -5.67
C LYS A 212 21.78 -4.01 -6.36
N PRO A 213 21.75 -3.72 -7.68
CA PRO A 213 20.52 -3.38 -8.36
C PRO A 213 19.51 -4.51 -8.19
N GLN A 214 18.33 -4.16 -7.68
CA GLN A 214 17.22 -5.09 -7.62
C GLN A 214 16.75 -5.35 -9.06
N GLU A 215 16.69 -6.61 -9.45
CA GLU A 215 16.12 -6.97 -10.74
C GLU A 215 14.61 -6.69 -10.71
N ILE A 216 14.14 -5.91 -11.68
CA ILE A 216 12.74 -5.50 -11.80
C ILE A 216 12.18 -6.17 -13.04
N VAL A 217 11.05 -6.84 -12.92
CA VAL A 217 10.44 -7.56 -14.03
C VAL A 217 9.65 -6.59 -14.90
N GLU A 218 10.03 -6.51 -16.18
CA GLU A 218 9.26 -5.81 -17.19
C GLU A 218 8.29 -6.77 -17.88
N PHE A 219 7.06 -6.33 -18.11
CA PHE A 219 6.07 -7.08 -18.86
C PHE A 219 5.33 -6.20 -19.87
N ASP A 220 4.53 -6.83 -20.73
CA ASP A 220 3.66 -6.14 -21.69
C ASP A 220 2.26 -6.72 -21.72
N ASP A 221 1.38 -6.13 -22.54
CA ASP A 221 -0.02 -6.51 -22.64
C ASP A 221 -0.25 -7.97 -23.07
N SER A 222 0.72 -8.64 -23.72
CA SER A 222 0.59 -10.07 -24.06
C SER A 222 0.66 -10.97 -22.83
N MET A 223 1.26 -10.47 -21.75
CA MET A 223 1.45 -11.18 -20.48
C MET A 223 0.33 -10.91 -19.48
N ILE A 224 -0.68 -10.09 -19.83
CA ILE A 224 -1.74 -9.66 -18.92
C ILE A 224 -3.10 -10.15 -19.41
N TRP A 225 -3.93 -10.58 -18.46
CA TRP A 225 -5.34 -10.84 -18.70
C TRP A 225 -6.23 -9.93 -17.81
N PRO A 226 -7.32 -9.35 -18.35
CA PRO A 226 -7.67 -9.32 -19.76
C PRO A 226 -6.69 -8.47 -20.57
N ILE A 227 -6.48 -8.86 -21.83
CA ILE A 227 -5.78 -8.04 -22.82
C ILE A 227 -6.63 -6.80 -23.09
N LYS A 228 -6.01 -5.63 -23.24
CA LYS A 228 -6.73 -4.40 -23.55
C LYS A 228 -7.47 -4.55 -24.87
N ALA A 229 -8.80 -4.49 -24.82
CA ALA A 229 -9.61 -4.47 -26.04
C ALA A 229 -9.52 -3.09 -26.74
N THR A 230 -9.34 -1.99 -26.00
CA THR A 230 -9.21 -0.61 -26.51
C THR A 230 -8.45 0.29 -25.50
N LYS A 231 -7.95 1.45 -25.94
CA LYS A 231 -7.34 2.51 -25.09
C LYS A 231 -8.39 3.26 -24.22
N SER A 232 -9.32 2.56 -23.57
CA SER A 232 -10.25 3.21 -22.64
C SER A 232 -9.57 3.50 -21.30
N ALA A 233 -10.09 4.47 -20.53
CA ALA A 233 -9.57 4.79 -19.20
C ALA A 233 -9.65 3.61 -18.20
N SER A 234 -10.44 2.58 -18.47
CA SER A 234 -10.50 1.35 -17.66
C SER A 234 -9.39 0.33 -18.01
N SER A 235 -8.41 0.73 -18.83
CA SER A 235 -7.29 -0.09 -19.31
C SER A 235 -5.94 0.33 -18.72
N GLU A 236 -5.93 0.96 -17.55
CA GLU A 236 -4.67 1.38 -16.90
C GLU A 236 -3.70 0.19 -16.75
N SER A 237 -2.43 0.46 -17.02
CA SER A 237 -1.33 -0.44 -16.71
C SER A 237 -1.27 -0.76 -15.21
N ILE A 238 -0.68 -1.90 -14.86
CA ILE A 238 -0.54 -2.35 -13.48
C ILE A 238 0.94 -2.36 -13.07
N VAL A 239 1.17 -2.36 -11.76
CA VAL A 239 2.50 -2.41 -11.14
C VAL A 239 2.42 -3.37 -9.95
N CYS A 240 3.47 -4.16 -9.75
CA CYS A 240 3.64 -4.99 -8.57
C CYS A 240 4.59 -4.31 -7.60
N LEU A 241 4.12 -4.06 -6.38
CA LEU A 241 4.90 -3.46 -5.31
C LEU A 241 5.11 -4.48 -4.19
N LYS A 242 6.29 -4.42 -3.57
CA LYS A 242 6.53 -5.00 -2.25
C LYS A 242 6.50 -3.88 -1.24
N VAL A 243 5.71 -4.04 -0.18
CA VAL A 243 5.58 -3.08 0.91
C VAL A 243 5.87 -3.80 2.21
N VAL A 244 6.87 -3.32 2.95
CA VAL A 244 7.24 -3.88 4.27
C VAL A 244 7.18 -2.75 5.28
N PRO A 245 6.47 -2.90 6.42
CA PRO A 245 6.52 -1.89 7.48
C PRO A 245 7.95 -1.68 8.00
N ASN A 246 8.41 -0.44 8.08
CA ASN A 246 9.77 -0.15 8.57
C ASN A 246 9.87 -0.19 10.12
N GLY A 247 8.72 -0.21 10.80
CA GLY A 247 8.60 -0.31 12.26
C GLY A 247 8.95 0.97 13.01
N LYS A 248 9.04 2.09 12.30
CA LYS A 248 9.21 3.39 12.92
C LYS A 248 8.01 3.70 13.82
N GLU A 249 8.30 4.10 15.04
CA GLU A 249 7.28 4.56 15.99
C GLU A 249 7.14 6.07 15.86
N ILE A 250 5.92 6.52 15.59
CA ILE A 250 5.53 7.92 15.57
C ILE A 250 4.18 8.04 16.28
N ASP A 251 3.92 9.19 16.90
CA ASP A 251 2.57 9.51 17.33
C ASP A 251 1.72 9.79 16.10
N PHE A 252 0.93 8.80 15.68
CA PHE A 252 0.28 8.80 14.38
C PHE A 252 -0.86 9.80 14.31
N GLU A 253 -1.65 9.98 15.38
CA GLU A 253 -2.80 10.89 15.36
C GLU A 253 -2.41 12.36 15.05
N PRO A 254 -1.47 12.99 15.78
CA PRO A 254 -1.05 14.35 15.45
C PRO A 254 -0.31 14.41 14.11
N TRP A 255 0.52 13.42 13.78
CA TRP A 255 1.20 13.40 12.49
C TRP A 255 0.21 13.32 11.32
N GLU A 256 -0.85 12.53 11.47
CA GLU A 256 -1.93 12.41 10.50
C GLU A 256 -2.69 13.73 10.34
N PHE A 257 -3.04 14.37 11.46
CA PHE A 257 -3.70 15.67 11.47
C PHE A 257 -2.86 16.72 10.74
N ILE A 258 -1.57 16.83 11.08
CA ILE A 258 -0.63 17.78 10.46
C ILE A 258 -0.49 17.51 8.97
N THR A 259 -0.20 16.27 8.58
CA THR A 259 -0.03 15.94 7.15
C THR A 259 -1.31 16.18 6.37
N LYS A 260 -2.48 15.82 6.90
CA LYS A 260 -3.79 16.10 6.28
C LYS A 260 -3.95 17.59 6.01
N HIS A 261 -3.74 18.44 7.01
CA HIS A 261 -3.97 19.87 6.88
C HIS A 261 -2.97 20.55 5.93
N LEU A 262 -1.68 20.25 6.08
CA LEU A 262 -0.65 20.85 5.23
C LEU A 262 -0.81 20.43 3.76
N TYR A 263 -1.27 19.20 3.48
CA TYR A 263 -1.51 18.76 2.11
C TYR A 263 -2.74 19.39 1.44
N MET A 264 -3.65 20.04 2.19
CA MET A 264 -4.74 20.82 1.57
C MET A 264 -4.20 21.98 0.74
N SER A 265 -3.08 22.58 1.20
CA SER A 265 -2.39 23.70 0.54
C SER A 265 -0.93 23.35 0.25
N LYS A 266 -0.69 22.17 -0.32
CA LYS A 266 0.66 21.57 -0.46
C LYS A 266 1.71 22.41 -1.22
N ILE A 267 1.28 23.36 -2.04
CA ILE A 267 2.15 24.25 -2.84
C ILE A 267 2.40 25.61 -2.17
N THR A 268 1.75 25.88 -1.05
CA THR A 268 1.89 27.10 -0.27
C THR A 268 2.93 26.87 0.83
N PRO A 269 3.88 27.79 1.06
CA PRO A 269 4.87 27.67 2.14
C PRO A 269 4.22 27.44 3.51
N PHE A 270 4.90 26.69 4.38
CA PHE A 270 4.39 26.36 5.72
C PHE A 270 4.02 27.59 6.53
N LYS A 271 4.87 28.63 6.51
CA LYS A 271 4.61 29.91 7.17
C LYS A 271 3.26 30.53 6.82
N ASP A 272 2.76 30.35 5.60
CA ASP A 272 1.54 31.00 5.12
C ASP A 272 0.29 30.13 5.40
N ILE A 273 0.48 28.90 5.90
CA ILE A 273 -0.59 27.93 6.17
C ILE A 273 -0.56 27.40 7.60
N ALA A 274 0.31 27.91 8.47
CA ALA A 274 0.44 27.46 9.86
C ALA A 274 -0.88 27.60 10.63
N ASP A 275 -1.68 28.63 10.34
CA ASP A 275 -3.01 28.84 10.94
C ASP A 275 -4.05 27.80 10.54
N SER A 276 -3.80 27.01 9.48
CA SER A 276 -4.67 25.86 9.15
C SER A 276 -4.59 24.76 10.21
N LEU A 277 -3.56 24.77 11.07
CA LEU A 277 -3.37 23.80 12.14
C LEU A 277 -4.10 24.18 13.43
N GLY A 278 -4.69 25.38 13.50
CA GLY A 278 -5.40 25.90 14.66
C GLY A 278 -5.29 27.42 14.78
N HIS A 279 -6.18 28.02 15.57
CA HIS A 279 -6.14 29.46 15.84
C HIS A 279 -4.83 29.87 16.53
N GLY A 280 -4.16 30.88 15.98
CA GLY A 280 -2.87 31.35 16.49
C GLY A 280 -1.69 30.44 16.09
N GLY A 281 -1.86 29.63 15.05
CA GLY A 281 -0.85 28.69 14.59
C GLY A 281 0.40 29.40 14.11
N TYR A 282 0.25 30.50 13.37
CA TYR A 282 1.38 31.32 12.94
C TYR A 282 2.20 31.82 14.13
N GLU A 283 1.56 32.47 15.10
CA GLU A 283 2.22 33.05 16.27
C GLU A 283 2.89 31.99 17.15
N TYR A 284 2.33 30.78 17.18
CA TYR A 284 2.94 29.67 17.89
C TYR A 284 4.15 29.08 17.15
N PHE A 285 4.02 28.78 15.85
CA PHE A 285 5.05 28.07 15.10
C PHE A 285 6.21 28.98 14.65
N GLU A 286 5.98 30.27 14.36
CA GLU A 286 7.03 31.20 13.90
C GLU A 286 8.24 31.23 14.85
N PRO A 287 8.06 31.38 16.18
CA PRO A 287 9.17 31.35 17.13
C PRO A 287 9.90 30.00 17.18
N GLN A 288 9.19 28.88 16.96
CA GLN A 288 9.76 27.52 17.08
C GLN A 288 10.67 27.18 15.89
N PHE A 289 10.43 27.80 14.74
CA PHE A 289 11.22 27.57 13.52
C PHE A 289 12.16 28.73 13.17
N ARG A 290 12.47 29.63 14.13
CA ARG A 290 13.43 30.73 13.92
C ARG A 290 14.79 30.26 13.45
N ASP A 291 15.31 29.18 14.04
CA ASP A 291 16.60 28.61 13.68
C ASP A 291 16.52 27.66 12.47
N ASN A 292 15.31 27.32 12.02
CA ASN A 292 15.06 26.44 10.87
C ASN A 292 14.17 27.17 9.84
N GLN A 293 14.66 28.32 9.37
CA GLN A 293 13.97 29.12 8.34
C GLN A 293 13.78 28.37 7.02
N GLU A 294 14.64 27.38 6.73
CA GLU A 294 14.47 26.54 5.54
C GLU A 294 13.13 25.79 5.60
N LEU A 295 12.87 25.08 6.70
CA LEU A 295 11.60 24.36 6.88
C LEU A 295 10.40 25.32 6.95
N TRP A 296 10.54 26.45 7.64
CA TRP A 296 9.47 27.44 7.77
C TRP A 296 8.98 28.00 6.43
N ASN A 297 9.91 28.22 5.49
CA ASN A 297 9.61 28.70 4.15
C ASN A 297 9.34 27.56 3.14
N LYS A 298 9.46 26.30 3.56
CA LYS A 298 9.29 25.12 2.69
C LYS A 298 7.82 24.88 2.40
N LYS A 299 7.54 24.44 1.17
CA LYS A 299 6.22 23.96 0.76
C LYS A 299 6.04 22.51 1.23
N PRO A 300 4.86 22.08 1.71
CA PRO A 300 4.62 20.69 2.13
C PRO A 300 4.96 19.65 1.05
N VAL A 301 4.73 19.97 -0.23
CA VAL A 301 5.10 19.12 -1.37
C VAL A 301 6.62 18.83 -1.43
N ASN A 302 7.44 19.72 -0.89
CA ASN A 302 8.91 19.61 -0.84
C ASN A 302 9.41 19.07 0.52
N MET A 303 8.52 18.79 1.48
CA MET A 303 8.91 18.31 2.80
C MET A 303 9.21 16.81 2.80
N THR A 304 10.24 16.44 3.56
CA THR A 304 10.65 15.08 3.86
C THR A 304 9.82 14.51 5.01
N PRO A 305 9.77 13.17 5.17
CA PRO A 305 9.15 12.52 6.32
C PRO A 305 9.63 13.04 7.68
N LYS A 306 10.93 13.37 7.80
CA LYS A 306 11.52 13.85 9.06
C LYS A 306 10.99 15.23 9.44
N GLU A 307 10.83 16.12 8.46
CA GLU A 307 10.30 17.46 8.65
C GLU A 307 8.83 17.43 9.09
N PHE A 308 8.00 16.53 8.55
CA PHE A 308 6.63 16.35 9.04
C PHE A 308 6.58 15.85 10.49
N ILE A 309 7.51 14.98 10.89
CA ILE A 309 7.62 14.51 12.28
C ILE A 309 8.07 15.63 13.20
N GLU A 310 9.03 16.47 12.77
CA GLU A 310 9.46 17.65 13.52
C GLU A 310 8.29 18.60 13.78
N ILE A 311 7.51 18.93 12.74
CA ILE A 311 6.31 19.77 12.87
C ILE A 311 5.30 19.13 13.83
N SER A 312 5.07 17.81 13.73
CA SER A 312 4.15 17.11 14.63
C SER A 312 4.61 17.14 16.09
N ASN A 313 5.92 17.02 16.34
CA ASN A 313 6.46 17.09 17.69
C ASN A 313 6.31 18.50 18.28
N VAL A 314 6.55 19.54 17.46
CA VAL A 314 6.31 20.94 17.86
C VAL A 314 4.81 21.17 18.13
N PHE A 315 3.93 20.68 17.27
CA PHE A 315 2.48 20.76 17.47
C PHE A 315 2.03 20.14 18.80
N MET A 316 2.58 19.00 19.18
CA MET A 316 2.21 18.34 20.44
C MET A 316 2.57 19.17 21.67
N ASN A 317 3.62 19.99 21.57
CA ASN A 317 4.05 20.91 22.62
C ASN A 317 3.29 22.24 22.63
N TRP A 318 2.33 22.46 21.71
CA TRP A 318 1.53 23.68 21.67
C TRP A 318 0.53 23.70 22.81
N PRO A 319 0.61 24.68 23.75
CA PRO A 319 -0.29 24.72 24.91
C PRO A 319 -1.76 24.91 24.53
N PHE A 320 -2.02 25.57 23.40
CA PHE A 320 -3.35 25.90 22.91
C PHE A 320 -3.71 25.13 21.63
N LYS A 321 -3.06 23.99 21.35
CA LYS A 321 -3.42 23.16 20.18
C LYS A 321 -4.91 22.86 20.17
N PRO A 322 -5.56 22.86 19.00
CA PRO A 322 -6.95 22.44 18.91
C PRO A 322 -7.11 20.96 19.26
N ASP A 323 -8.34 20.58 19.60
CA ASP A 323 -8.70 19.17 19.70
C ASP A 323 -8.77 18.53 18.32
N TYR A 324 -7.63 18.02 17.87
CA TYR A 324 -7.47 17.36 16.57
C TYR A 324 -8.26 16.04 16.46
N ARG A 325 -8.79 15.50 17.57
CA ARG A 325 -9.64 14.29 17.54
C ARG A 325 -11.07 14.60 17.13
N SER A 326 -11.48 15.86 17.26
CA SER A 326 -12.80 16.35 16.85
C SER A 326 -12.80 16.94 15.43
N ASP A 327 -11.76 16.67 14.63
CA ASP A 327 -11.60 17.16 13.25
C ASP A 327 -12.45 16.36 12.24
N PHE A 328 -13.77 16.43 12.42
CA PHE A 328 -14.77 15.90 11.49
C PHE A 328 -15.96 16.84 11.40
N LEU A 329 -16.54 16.93 10.20
CA LEU A 329 -17.82 17.63 10.02
C LEU A 329 -18.94 16.72 10.55
N ASN A 330 -19.74 17.22 11.48
CA ASN A 330 -20.91 16.49 11.95
C ASN A 330 -22.06 16.61 10.93
N ILE A 331 -22.01 15.76 9.90
CA ILE A 331 -23.01 15.73 8.82
C ILE A 331 -24.39 15.25 9.33
N PHE A 332 -24.45 14.62 10.52
CA PHE A 332 -25.65 13.97 11.03
C PHE A 332 -26.43 14.81 12.04
N SER A 333 -25.99 16.01 12.40
CA SER A 333 -26.59 16.79 13.50
C SER A 333 -27.21 18.14 13.10
N GLU A 334 -27.30 18.47 11.81
CA GLU A 334 -27.81 19.80 11.43
C GLU A 334 -29.33 19.87 11.18
N ASP A 335 -30.07 18.74 11.13
CA ASP A 335 -31.56 18.77 11.05
C ASP A 335 -32.20 17.49 11.62
N MET A 336 -32.32 17.38 12.95
CA MET A 336 -33.35 16.55 13.61
C MET A 336 -33.97 17.27 14.80
#